data_AF-A0A943JZH3-F1
#
_entry.id   AF-A0A943JZH3-F1
#
_cell.length_a   1.000
_cell.length_b   1.000
_cell.length_c   1.000
_cell.angle_alpha   90.00
_cell.angle_beta   90.00
_cell.angle_gamma   90.00
#
_symmetry.space_group_name_H-M   'P 1'
#
loop_
_entity.id
_entity.type
_entity.pdbx_description
1 polymer ?
#
loop_
_entity_poly.entity_id
_entity_poly.type
_entity_poly.pdbx_seq_one_letter_code
_entity_poly.pdbx_strand_id
1 'polypeptide(L)'
;MVIEKIKKSIILELNKSLDDVIRSIFKEIKNKNYLTVEKKFIINEVYYKFIHKQYTEQYEPFYYLFWEKISEEEIEKRYKSALNTISNKPTLIKSKIENLINNKKSITNIKQYYIDKAILFNNYVKEQEKDKEHLQIINIKNDKIKSFGIDYYFNLINCLYDRLNNYCHLVIVFNEDYYINKWELISKISVFCENFKSEINFKPFIKIQEKLEQDLQENLKSNKYINFNKDLQNEILNFYSAISYGFYFKDLFISNDSKTNILVLQKIQYDESIVFCPNCFSDKVGGNSYTKLLQKSFECSNDNCIAKNRDLRGKRYTFLSAKIQNKKFDLKEKDYVPKEIYKSFRRDIFDKKVDILEHLIYLYTFTNENILLYDMDINIEKYNTLERNIYNYESYLYDDKNINSFFKLPIIRIMISVIKSIKESKEDYIVTDDILIKNANSTDFLYSLNKNQFNIAITSPPYYNARDYSKWENMILYFIDMVINAKYLYDKIEDNGYYVYNISDIVAMDNIYVKSKMCKKRQMLSSYSVVFFSLLGF
;
A
#
# COMPACT_ATOMS: atom_id res chain seq x y z
N MET A 1 -45.90 -20.45 -6.36
CA MET A 1 -44.71 -19.63 -6.68
C MET A 1 -44.22 -18.74 -5.52
N VAL A 2 -45.10 -18.05 -4.77
CA VAL A 2 -44.70 -17.26 -3.57
C VAL A 2 -44.24 -18.16 -2.41
N ILE A 3 -44.96 -19.26 -2.16
CA ILE A 3 -44.62 -20.27 -1.13
C ILE A 3 -43.24 -20.89 -1.36
N GLU A 4 -42.91 -21.21 -2.61
CA GLU A 4 -41.59 -21.69 -3.06
C GLU A 4 -40.45 -20.70 -2.73
N LYS A 5 -40.70 -19.40 -2.88
CA LYS A 5 -39.72 -18.34 -2.61
C LYS A 5 -39.55 -18.05 -1.11
N ILE A 6 -40.62 -18.22 -0.33
CA ILE A 6 -40.57 -18.17 1.14
C ILE A 6 -39.78 -19.37 1.66
N LYS A 7 -40.02 -20.57 1.13
CA LYS A 7 -39.22 -21.78 1.43
C LYS A 7 -37.74 -21.55 1.13
N LYS A 8 -37.38 -21.01 -0.04
CA LYS A 8 -35.97 -20.66 -0.36
C LYS A 8 -35.34 -19.64 0.60
N SER A 9 -36.10 -18.65 1.05
CA SER A 9 -35.62 -17.64 2.00
C SER A 9 -35.37 -18.24 3.40
N ILE A 10 -36.25 -19.12 3.85
CA ILE A 10 -36.10 -19.88 5.10
C ILE A 10 -34.88 -20.81 5.00
N ILE A 11 -34.70 -21.52 3.88
CA ILE A 11 -33.54 -22.38 3.60
C ILE A 11 -32.23 -21.57 3.63
N LEU A 12 -32.23 -20.35 3.10
CA LEU A 12 -31.06 -19.47 3.09
C LEU A 12 -30.69 -19.00 4.50
N GLU A 13 -31.66 -18.71 5.35
CA GLU A 13 -31.43 -18.28 6.74
C GLU A 13 -30.99 -19.45 7.63
N LEU A 14 -31.55 -20.63 7.40
CA LEU A 14 -31.09 -21.88 8.00
C LEU A 14 -29.65 -22.22 7.62
N ASN A 15 -29.31 -22.16 6.33
CA ASN A 15 -27.95 -22.35 5.83
C ASN A 15 -26.95 -21.40 6.51
N LYS A 16 -27.35 -20.16 6.77
CA LYS A 16 -26.51 -19.18 7.47
C LYS A 16 -26.26 -19.55 8.92
N SER A 17 -27.26 -20.09 9.60
CA SER A 17 -27.12 -20.57 10.99
C SER A 17 -26.22 -21.79 11.10
N LEU A 18 -26.05 -22.56 10.02
CA LEU A 18 -25.27 -23.81 9.98
C LEU A 18 -23.91 -23.68 9.29
N ASP A 19 -23.52 -22.47 8.88
CA ASP A 19 -22.33 -22.21 8.05
C ASP A 19 -21.03 -22.75 8.70
N ASP A 20 -20.90 -22.68 10.02
CA ASP A 20 -19.72 -23.19 10.73
C ASP A 20 -19.66 -24.73 10.73
N VAL A 21 -20.80 -25.40 10.89
CA VAL A 21 -20.93 -26.86 10.78
C VAL A 21 -20.61 -27.31 9.36
N ILE A 22 -21.16 -26.61 8.36
CA ILE A 22 -20.92 -26.88 6.94
C ILE A 22 -19.44 -26.68 6.60
N ARG A 23 -18.81 -25.59 7.06
CA ARG A 23 -17.36 -25.35 6.84
C ARG A 23 -16.49 -26.45 7.45
N SER A 24 -16.86 -26.95 8.62
CA SER A 24 -16.18 -28.06 9.29
C SER A 24 -16.27 -29.35 8.46
N ILE A 25 -17.47 -29.74 8.03
CA ILE A 25 -17.71 -30.91 7.17
C ILE A 25 -16.94 -30.79 5.84
N PHE A 26 -16.95 -29.61 5.22
CA PHE A 26 -16.20 -29.35 3.98
C PHE A 26 -14.69 -29.53 4.13
N LYS A 27 -14.12 -29.06 5.25
CA LYS A 27 -12.70 -29.24 5.54
C LYS A 27 -12.36 -30.73 5.67
N GLU A 28 -13.26 -31.49 6.28
CA GLU A 28 -13.10 -32.93 6.47
C GLU A 28 -13.22 -33.72 5.16
N ILE A 29 -14.22 -33.40 4.33
CA ILE A 29 -14.40 -34.02 3.00
C ILE A 29 -13.22 -33.71 2.08
N LYS A 30 -12.70 -32.48 2.12
CA LYS A 30 -11.52 -32.07 1.35
C LYS A 30 -10.25 -32.78 1.81
N ASN A 31 -10.09 -32.98 3.12
CA ASN A 31 -8.93 -33.69 3.68
C ASN A 31 -8.96 -35.19 3.38
N LYS A 32 -10.15 -35.78 3.20
CA LYS A 32 -10.33 -37.21 2.90
C LYS A 32 -10.48 -37.51 1.39
N ASN A 33 -10.23 -36.54 0.50
CA ASN A 33 -10.24 -36.66 -0.98
C ASN A 33 -11.55 -37.17 -1.61
N TYR A 34 -12.69 -37.04 -0.95
CA TYR A 34 -13.92 -37.66 -1.45
C TYR A 34 -14.59 -36.95 -2.65
N LEU A 35 -14.32 -35.66 -2.93
CA LEU A 35 -14.99 -34.91 -4.01
C LEU A 35 -14.15 -33.76 -4.60
N THR A 36 -14.12 -33.63 -5.93
CA THR A 36 -13.59 -32.47 -6.71
C THR A 36 -14.71 -31.51 -7.13
N VAL A 37 -15.51 -30.99 -6.18
CA VAL A 37 -16.63 -30.10 -6.49
C VAL A 37 -16.47 -28.75 -5.80
N GLU A 38 -16.78 -27.66 -6.52
CA GLU A 38 -16.70 -26.30 -5.99
C GLU A 38 -17.60 -26.10 -4.75
N LYS A 39 -17.04 -25.45 -3.72
CA LYS A 39 -17.71 -25.15 -2.44
C LYS A 39 -19.09 -24.49 -2.60
N LYS A 40 -19.27 -23.69 -3.64
CA LYS A 40 -20.51 -22.94 -3.89
C LYS A 40 -21.63 -23.81 -4.48
N PHE A 41 -21.27 -24.92 -5.15
CA PHE A 41 -22.20 -25.84 -5.80
C PHE A 41 -22.81 -26.81 -4.78
N ILE A 42 -21.98 -27.41 -3.92
CA ILE A 42 -22.43 -28.34 -2.86
C ILE A 42 -23.37 -27.62 -1.86
N ILE A 43 -23.08 -26.38 -1.44
CA ILE A 43 -23.91 -25.64 -0.46
C ILE A 43 -25.34 -25.42 -0.96
N ASN A 44 -25.53 -25.15 -2.25
CA ASN A 44 -26.84 -24.84 -2.81
C ASN A 44 -27.62 -26.09 -3.23
N GLU A 45 -26.96 -27.10 -3.80
CA GLU A 45 -27.63 -28.31 -4.31
C GLU A 45 -27.88 -29.35 -3.21
N VAL A 46 -26.88 -29.65 -2.38
CA VAL A 46 -26.97 -30.75 -1.39
C VAL A 46 -27.96 -30.39 -0.29
N TYR A 47 -27.98 -29.15 0.18
CA TYR A 47 -28.88 -28.70 1.24
C TYR A 47 -30.33 -28.48 0.78
N TYR A 48 -30.52 -28.00 -0.46
CA TYR A 48 -31.86 -27.88 -1.05
C TYR A 48 -32.49 -29.27 -1.23
N LYS A 49 -31.72 -30.25 -1.73
CA LYS A 49 -32.17 -31.64 -1.88
C LYS A 49 -32.36 -32.35 -0.53
N PHE A 50 -31.53 -32.04 0.47
CA PHE A 50 -31.63 -32.57 1.85
C PHE A 50 -32.94 -32.21 2.55
N ILE A 51 -33.31 -30.92 2.57
CA ILE A 51 -34.56 -30.46 3.21
C ILE A 51 -35.79 -31.03 2.51
N HIS A 52 -35.70 -31.29 1.21
CA HIS A 52 -36.77 -31.90 0.43
C HIS A 52 -36.73 -33.44 0.42
N LYS A 53 -35.86 -34.08 1.23
CA LYS A 53 -35.68 -35.54 1.30
C LYS A 53 -35.41 -36.20 -0.07
N GLN A 54 -34.78 -35.47 -0.98
CA GLN A 54 -34.37 -35.97 -2.29
C GLN A 54 -32.96 -36.52 -2.18
N TYR A 55 -32.84 -37.78 -1.77
CA TYR A 55 -31.56 -38.46 -1.63
C TYR A 55 -30.93 -38.73 -3.00
N THR A 56 -29.63 -38.51 -3.11
CA THR A 56 -28.83 -38.97 -4.26
C THR A 56 -27.54 -39.57 -3.73
N GLU A 57 -27.20 -40.78 -4.16
CA GLU A 57 -26.05 -41.58 -3.70
C GLU A 57 -24.71 -40.81 -3.76
N GLN A 58 -24.57 -39.90 -4.72
CA GLN A 58 -23.38 -39.04 -4.90
C GLN A 58 -23.01 -38.20 -3.66
N TYR A 59 -23.93 -37.94 -2.73
CA TYR A 59 -23.70 -37.07 -1.56
C TYR A 59 -23.90 -37.77 -0.21
N GLU A 60 -24.03 -39.10 -0.19
CA GLU A 60 -24.20 -39.91 1.03
C GLU A 60 -23.15 -39.61 2.13
N PRO A 61 -21.85 -39.44 1.83
CA PRO A 61 -20.85 -39.13 2.87
C PRO A 61 -21.07 -37.77 3.55
N PHE A 62 -21.66 -36.80 2.84
CA PHE A 62 -22.00 -35.49 3.42
C PHE A 62 -23.16 -35.61 4.40
N TYR A 63 -24.17 -36.42 4.08
CA TYR A 63 -25.36 -36.61 4.93
C TYR A 63 -25.01 -37.31 6.25
N TYR A 64 -24.15 -38.33 6.20
CA TYR A 64 -23.67 -39.02 7.41
C TYR A 64 -22.93 -38.07 8.36
N LEU A 65 -21.93 -37.35 7.85
CA LEU A 65 -21.12 -36.40 8.64
C LEU A 65 -21.93 -35.22 9.16
N PHE A 66 -23.02 -34.86 8.47
CA PHE A 66 -23.92 -33.82 8.92
C PHE A 66 -24.70 -34.27 10.16
N TRP A 67 -25.33 -35.44 10.13
CA TRP A 67 -26.08 -35.99 11.27
C TRP A 67 -25.22 -36.39 12.46
N GLU A 68 -23.94 -36.71 12.25
CA GLU A 68 -22.98 -36.91 13.33
C GLU A 68 -22.67 -35.62 14.10
N LYS A 69 -22.79 -34.45 13.44
CA LYS A 69 -22.39 -33.14 13.99
C LYS A 69 -23.55 -32.26 14.43
N ILE A 70 -24.79 -32.58 14.06
CA ILE A 70 -25.96 -31.81 14.50
C ILE A 70 -27.19 -32.70 14.69
N SER A 71 -27.86 -32.54 15.84
CA SER A 71 -29.08 -33.28 16.18
C SER A 71 -30.34 -32.63 15.57
N GLU A 72 -31.42 -33.42 15.43
CA GLU A 72 -32.71 -32.94 14.95
C GLU A 72 -33.29 -31.80 15.81
N GLU A 73 -33.16 -31.88 17.14
CA GLU A 73 -33.60 -30.83 18.06
C GLU A 73 -32.84 -29.51 17.84
N GLU A 74 -31.54 -29.58 17.55
CA GLU A 74 -30.73 -28.40 17.30
C GLU A 74 -31.06 -27.75 15.95
N ILE A 75 -31.37 -28.56 14.93
CA ILE A 75 -31.92 -28.08 13.66
C ILE A 75 -33.25 -27.38 13.89
N GLU A 76 -34.16 -27.96 14.68
CA GLU A 76 -35.47 -27.38 14.95
C GLU A 76 -35.37 -26.05 15.72
N LYS A 77 -34.44 -25.95 16.69
CA LYS A 77 -34.14 -24.71 17.41
C LYS A 77 -33.62 -23.62 16.47
N ARG A 78 -32.70 -23.97 15.57
CA ARG A 78 -32.15 -23.04 14.56
C ARG A 78 -33.22 -22.65 13.52
N TYR A 79 -34.13 -23.56 13.18
CA TYR A 79 -35.30 -23.30 12.33
C TYR A 79 -36.26 -22.31 12.96
N LYS A 80 -36.61 -22.49 14.24
CA LYS A 80 -37.43 -21.55 15.01
C LYS A 80 -36.77 -20.18 15.15
N SER A 81 -35.45 -20.14 15.35
CA SER A 81 -34.67 -18.88 15.39
C SER A 81 -34.66 -18.15 14.04
N ALA A 82 -34.49 -18.89 12.93
CA ALA A 82 -34.57 -18.36 11.58
C ALA A 82 -35.98 -17.79 11.30
N LEU A 83 -37.04 -18.50 11.70
CA LEU A 83 -38.42 -18.02 11.60
C LEU A 83 -38.67 -16.76 12.44
N ASN A 84 -38.15 -16.67 13.66
CA ASN A 84 -38.29 -15.48 14.50
C ASN A 84 -37.52 -14.27 13.93
N THR A 85 -36.34 -14.52 13.34
CA THR A 85 -35.57 -13.48 12.65
C THR A 85 -36.31 -12.94 11.43
N ILE A 86 -37.04 -13.83 10.75
CA ILE A 86 -37.90 -13.53 9.61
C ILE A 86 -39.13 -12.73 10.07
N SER A 87 -39.87 -13.19 11.08
CA SER A 87 -41.09 -12.52 11.58
C SER A 87 -40.82 -11.11 12.12
N ASN A 88 -39.65 -10.88 12.74
CA ASN A 88 -39.31 -9.59 13.35
C ASN A 88 -38.77 -8.55 12.37
N LYS A 89 -38.68 -8.85 11.07
CA LYS A 89 -38.26 -7.90 10.02
C LYS A 89 -39.20 -7.93 8.79
N PRO A 90 -40.48 -7.53 8.90
CA PRO A 90 -41.47 -7.68 7.82
C PRO A 90 -41.13 -6.89 6.55
N THR A 91 -40.62 -5.66 6.70
CA THR A 91 -40.14 -4.79 5.60
C THR A 91 -38.92 -5.34 4.87
N LEU A 92 -38.10 -6.14 5.55
CA LEU A 92 -36.91 -6.78 5.00
C LEU A 92 -37.23 -7.94 4.06
N ILE A 93 -38.23 -8.73 4.46
CA ILE A 93 -38.75 -9.82 3.66
C ILE A 93 -39.58 -9.25 2.55
N LYS A 94 -40.40 -8.23 2.80
CA LYS A 94 -41.14 -7.54 1.75
C LYS A 94 -40.20 -6.95 0.70
N SER A 95 -39.12 -6.26 1.07
CA SER A 95 -38.13 -5.72 0.11
C SER A 95 -37.24 -6.78 -0.57
N LYS A 96 -36.87 -7.87 0.11
CA LYS A 96 -36.14 -9.00 -0.53
C LYS A 96 -37.05 -9.83 -1.42
N ILE A 97 -38.28 -10.08 -1.00
CA ILE A 97 -39.31 -10.78 -1.77
C ILE A 97 -39.77 -9.89 -2.91
N GLU A 98 -39.98 -8.59 -2.74
CA GLU A 98 -40.26 -7.63 -3.82
C GLU A 98 -39.07 -7.52 -4.75
N ASN A 99 -37.81 -7.49 -4.27
CA ASN A 99 -36.65 -7.57 -5.17
C ASN A 99 -36.55 -8.93 -5.89
N LEU A 100 -36.93 -10.06 -5.27
CA LEU A 100 -36.95 -11.39 -5.89
C LEU A 100 -38.21 -11.67 -6.74
N ILE A 101 -39.28 -10.90 -6.56
CA ILE A 101 -40.55 -10.95 -7.30
C ILE A 101 -40.50 -9.97 -8.46
N ASN A 102 -40.01 -8.75 -8.26
CA ASN A 102 -39.76 -7.74 -9.30
C ASN A 102 -38.57 -8.15 -10.18
N ASN A 103 -37.50 -8.74 -9.61
CA ASN A 103 -36.49 -9.47 -10.38
C ASN A 103 -36.94 -10.92 -10.58
N LYS A 104 -38.05 -11.09 -11.28
CA LYS A 104 -38.60 -12.36 -11.78
C LYS A 104 -37.64 -12.97 -12.81
N LYS A 105 -36.46 -13.38 -12.39
CA LYS A 105 -35.34 -13.53 -13.31
C LYS A 105 -34.50 -14.75 -12.91
N SER A 106 -34.41 -15.72 -13.83
CA SER A 106 -33.67 -16.98 -13.72
C SER A 106 -32.21 -16.76 -13.31
N ILE A 107 -31.47 -17.80 -12.89
CA ILE A 107 -30.03 -17.71 -12.56
C ILE A 107 -29.22 -17.00 -13.67
N THR A 108 -29.60 -17.21 -14.93
CA THR A 108 -29.07 -16.53 -16.13
C THR A 108 -29.15 -15.00 -16.02
N ASN A 109 -30.24 -14.48 -15.46
CA ASN A 109 -30.50 -13.05 -15.38
C ASN A 109 -29.77 -12.33 -14.23
N ILE A 110 -29.37 -13.04 -13.16
CA ILE A 110 -28.55 -12.44 -12.09
C ILE A 110 -27.11 -12.27 -12.58
N LYS A 111 -26.58 -13.25 -13.31
CA LYS A 111 -25.28 -13.14 -13.97
C LYS A 111 -25.27 -11.96 -14.94
N GLN A 112 -26.31 -11.85 -15.78
CA GLN A 112 -26.46 -10.73 -16.70
C GLN A 112 -26.54 -9.39 -15.96
N TYR A 113 -27.30 -9.29 -14.87
CA TYR A 113 -27.34 -8.08 -14.06
C TYR A 113 -25.96 -7.61 -13.59
N TYR A 114 -25.11 -8.52 -13.08
CA TYR A 114 -23.75 -8.15 -12.66
C TYR A 114 -22.87 -7.71 -13.83
N ILE A 115 -23.02 -8.35 -15.00
CA ILE A 115 -22.32 -7.96 -16.23
C ILE A 115 -22.75 -6.54 -16.64
N ASP A 116 -24.05 -6.27 -16.69
CA ASP A 116 -24.59 -4.95 -17.06
C ASP A 116 -24.07 -3.86 -16.11
N LYS A 117 -24.06 -4.12 -14.80
CA LYS A 117 -23.52 -3.18 -13.82
C LYS A 117 -22.00 -3.03 -13.90
N ALA A 118 -21.27 -4.08 -14.23
CA ALA A 118 -19.83 -4.01 -14.46
C ALA A 118 -19.50 -3.17 -15.70
N ILE A 119 -20.28 -3.29 -16.78
CA ILE A 119 -20.14 -2.46 -17.99
C ILE A 119 -20.34 -0.97 -17.65
N LEU A 120 -21.41 -0.63 -16.92
CA LEU A 120 -21.64 0.74 -16.47
C LEU A 120 -20.48 1.27 -15.61
N PHE A 121 -19.99 0.44 -14.68
CA PHE A 121 -18.85 0.82 -13.84
C PHE A 121 -17.56 1.00 -14.65
N ASN A 122 -17.30 0.12 -15.63
CA ASN A 122 -16.13 0.24 -16.50
C ASN A 122 -16.20 1.50 -17.37
N ASN A 123 -17.38 1.90 -17.85
CA ASN A 123 -17.55 3.17 -18.56
C ASN A 123 -17.30 4.37 -17.63
N TYR A 124 -17.82 4.33 -16.40
CA TYR A 124 -17.50 5.33 -15.38
C TYR A 124 -15.99 5.45 -15.14
N VAL A 125 -15.29 4.32 -14.99
CA VAL A 125 -13.83 4.31 -14.83
C VAL A 125 -13.14 4.93 -16.06
N LYS A 126 -13.53 4.55 -17.29
CA LYS A 126 -12.96 5.13 -18.51
C LYS A 126 -13.10 6.65 -18.57
N GLU A 127 -14.24 7.19 -18.16
CA GLU A 127 -14.45 8.64 -18.11
C GLU A 127 -13.60 9.33 -17.03
N GLN A 128 -13.47 8.72 -15.84
CA GLN A 128 -12.61 9.25 -14.77
C GLN A 128 -11.12 9.25 -15.14
N GLU A 129 -10.71 8.27 -15.93
CA GLU A 129 -9.31 8.03 -16.30
C GLU A 129 -8.98 8.56 -17.70
N LYS A 130 -9.91 9.31 -18.30
CA LYS A 130 -9.76 9.87 -19.65
C LYS A 130 -8.54 10.80 -19.71
N ASP A 131 -7.74 10.63 -20.76
CA ASP A 131 -6.51 11.39 -21.01
C ASP A 131 -5.46 11.29 -19.88
N LYS A 132 -5.56 10.27 -19.01
CA LYS A 132 -4.56 9.97 -17.97
C LYS A 132 -3.66 8.80 -18.37
N GLU A 133 -2.46 8.78 -17.79
CA GLU A 133 -1.55 7.65 -17.92
C GLU A 133 -1.73 6.66 -16.77
N HIS A 134 -1.40 5.40 -17.05
CA HIS A 134 -1.54 4.27 -16.13
C HIS A 134 -0.17 3.70 -15.70
N LEU A 135 0.86 4.00 -16.47
CA LEU A 135 2.24 3.74 -16.13
C LEU A 135 3.11 4.86 -16.71
N GLN A 136 3.94 5.44 -15.87
CA GLN A 136 5.00 6.36 -16.29
C GLN A 136 6.35 5.70 -16.01
N ILE A 137 7.26 5.73 -16.99
CA ILE A 137 8.62 5.22 -16.86
C ILE A 137 9.59 6.33 -17.22
N ILE A 138 10.43 6.72 -16.25
CA ILE A 138 11.47 7.73 -16.44
C ILE A 138 12.82 7.04 -16.40
N ASN A 139 13.63 7.23 -17.42
CA ASN A 139 15.03 6.82 -17.41
C ASN A 139 15.91 7.98 -16.93
N ILE A 140 16.71 7.73 -15.90
CA ILE A 140 17.64 8.72 -15.38
C ILE A 140 18.91 8.69 -16.23
N LYS A 141 19.28 9.84 -16.78
CA LYS A 141 20.38 10.05 -17.72
C LYS A 141 21.46 10.90 -17.05
N ASN A 142 22.70 10.40 -17.07
CA ASN A 142 23.80 11.05 -16.36
C ASN A 142 24.19 12.42 -16.95
N ASP A 143 24.16 12.54 -18.27
CA ASP A 143 24.38 13.81 -18.99
C ASP A 143 23.36 14.88 -18.59
N LYS A 144 22.10 14.51 -18.35
CA LYS A 144 21.08 15.43 -17.83
C LYS A 144 21.37 15.85 -16.39
N ILE A 145 21.79 14.92 -15.52
CA ILE A 145 22.19 15.27 -14.14
C ILE A 145 23.40 16.19 -14.13
N LYS A 146 24.42 15.92 -14.96
CA LYS A 146 25.61 16.79 -15.08
C LYS A 146 25.28 18.19 -15.59
N SER A 147 24.30 18.29 -16.50
CA SER A 147 23.95 19.56 -17.15
C SER A 147 22.95 20.40 -16.35
N PHE A 148 21.99 19.76 -15.67
CA PHE A 148 20.85 20.44 -15.03
C PHE A 148 20.72 20.17 -13.53
N GLY A 149 21.55 19.29 -12.97
CA GLY A 149 21.43 18.83 -11.59
C GLY A 149 20.26 17.86 -11.36
N ILE A 150 20.10 17.42 -10.12
CA ILE A 150 19.03 16.50 -9.72
C ILE A 150 17.64 17.16 -9.72
N ASP A 151 17.56 18.48 -9.50
CA ASP A 151 16.29 19.23 -9.48
C ASP A 151 15.54 19.16 -10.82
N TYR A 152 16.25 18.92 -11.93
CA TYR A 152 15.64 18.59 -13.21
C TYR A 152 14.61 17.46 -13.09
N TYR A 153 15.00 16.36 -12.44
CA TYR A 153 14.13 15.20 -12.26
C TYR A 153 13.03 15.46 -11.23
N PHE A 154 13.29 16.25 -10.20
CA PHE A 154 12.24 16.66 -9.26
C PHE A 154 11.14 17.47 -9.93
N ASN A 155 11.51 18.41 -10.80
CA ASN A 155 10.56 19.19 -11.59
C ASN A 155 9.80 18.30 -12.57
N LEU A 156 10.49 17.43 -13.31
CA LEU A 156 9.86 16.47 -14.22
C LEU A 156 8.83 15.59 -13.49
N ILE A 157 9.21 14.99 -12.36
CA ILE A 157 8.33 14.15 -11.55
C ILE A 157 7.10 14.95 -11.08
N ASN A 158 7.30 16.20 -10.66
CA ASN A 158 6.19 17.05 -10.24
C ASN A 158 5.23 17.40 -11.39
N CYS A 159 5.75 17.70 -12.58
CA CYS A 159 4.94 17.95 -13.78
C CYS A 159 4.17 16.71 -14.25
N LEU A 160 4.80 15.53 -14.16
CA LEU A 160 4.18 14.27 -14.58
C LEU A 160 3.15 13.75 -13.58
N TYR A 161 3.24 14.15 -12.30
CA TYR A 161 2.36 13.65 -11.24
C TYR A 161 0.88 13.76 -11.57
N ASP A 162 0.41 14.91 -12.08
CA ASP A 162 -1.01 15.15 -12.33
C ASP A 162 -1.55 14.44 -13.58
N ARG A 163 -0.65 14.02 -14.49
CA ARG A 163 -0.99 13.24 -15.68
C ARG A 163 -1.16 11.75 -15.36
N LEU A 164 -0.43 11.25 -14.37
CA LEU A 164 -0.61 9.89 -13.86
C LEU A 164 -1.93 9.78 -13.11
N ASN A 165 -2.69 8.76 -13.45
CA ASN A 165 -3.93 8.43 -12.78
C ASN A 165 -3.69 8.00 -11.31
N ASN A 166 -4.66 8.26 -10.43
CA ASN A 166 -4.55 7.84 -9.04
C ASN A 166 -4.47 6.30 -8.95
N TYR A 167 -3.72 5.78 -7.98
CA TYR A 167 -3.46 4.35 -7.77
C TYR A 167 -2.62 3.65 -8.85
N CYS A 168 -2.13 4.37 -9.85
CA CYS A 168 -1.23 3.88 -10.89
C CYS A 168 0.25 4.08 -10.50
N HIS A 169 1.18 3.68 -11.38
CA HIS A 169 2.60 3.55 -11.01
C HIS A 169 3.51 4.50 -11.77
N LEU A 170 4.48 5.05 -11.04
CA LEU A 170 5.68 5.68 -11.57
C LEU A 170 6.83 4.70 -11.37
N VAL A 171 7.61 4.49 -12.43
CA VAL A 171 8.82 3.68 -12.41
C VAL A 171 9.98 4.57 -12.82
N ILE A 172 11.07 4.51 -12.06
CA ILE A 172 12.29 5.26 -12.36
C ILE A 172 13.42 4.25 -12.55
N VAL A 173 14.04 4.29 -13.72
CA VAL A 173 15.11 3.39 -14.13
C VAL A 173 16.44 4.14 -14.05
N PHE A 174 17.41 3.50 -13.41
CA PHE A 174 18.78 3.99 -13.27
C PHE A 174 19.71 3.00 -13.97
N ASN A 175 20.35 3.39 -15.06
CA ASN A 175 21.33 2.56 -15.80
C ASN A 175 22.77 3.03 -15.50
N GLU A 176 23.75 2.13 -15.49
CA GLU A 176 25.17 2.28 -15.06
C GLU A 176 26.05 3.32 -15.82
N ASP A 177 27.32 3.69 -15.51
CA ASP A 177 28.44 3.25 -14.62
C ASP A 177 29.08 4.46 -13.85
N TYR A 178 28.51 5.66 -13.96
CA TYR A 178 29.21 6.93 -13.64
C TYR A 178 28.50 7.85 -12.65
N TYR A 179 27.73 7.28 -11.73
CA TYR A 179 27.34 8.03 -10.54
C TYR A 179 28.34 7.70 -9.45
N ILE A 180 29.20 8.66 -9.10
CA ILE A 180 30.06 8.53 -7.91
C ILE A 180 29.19 8.13 -6.70
N ASN A 181 27.92 8.58 -6.64
CA ASN A 181 26.96 8.24 -5.59
C ASN A 181 25.57 7.77 -6.12
N LYS A 182 25.50 6.66 -6.88
CA LYS A 182 24.23 6.12 -7.40
C LYS A 182 23.14 5.94 -6.32
N TRP A 183 23.53 5.39 -5.18
CA TRP A 183 22.62 5.12 -4.07
C TRP A 183 22.10 6.40 -3.41
N GLU A 184 22.91 7.45 -3.34
CA GLU A 184 22.49 8.77 -2.86
C GLU A 184 21.45 9.37 -3.81
N LEU A 185 21.67 9.28 -5.12
CA LEU A 185 20.73 9.73 -6.14
C LEU A 185 19.38 8.99 -6.03
N ILE A 186 19.41 7.66 -5.97
CA ILE A 186 18.19 6.83 -5.77
C ILE A 186 17.47 7.25 -4.49
N SER A 187 18.21 7.45 -3.40
CA SER A 187 17.65 7.80 -2.09
C SER A 187 17.01 9.19 -2.09
N LYS A 188 17.68 10.20 -2.66
CA LYS A 188 17.16 11.57 -2.79
C LYS A 188 15.89 11.59 -3.66
N ILE A 189 15.88 10.91 -4.80
CA ILE A 189 14.68 10.77 -5.64
C ILE A 189 13.56 10.06 -4.89
N SER A 190 13.85 8.96 -4.20
CA SER A 190 12.86 8.20 -3.43
C SER A 190 12.21 9.06 -2.33
N VAL A 191 13.02 9.76 -1.53
CA VAL A 191 12.55 10.64 -0.46
C VAL A 191 11.77 11.84 -1.02
N PHE A 192 12.23 12.44 -2.12
CA PHE A 192 11.49 13.49 -2.80
C PHE A 192 10.11 12.99 -3.23
N CYS A 193 10.05 11.85 -3.94
CA CYS A 193 8.82 11.26 -4.44
C CYS A 193 7.78 11.02 -3.35
N GLU A 194 8.18 10.66 -2.11
CA GLU A 194 7.21 10.47 -1.01
C GLU A 194 6.68 11.78 -0.40
N ASN A 195 7.33 12.94 -0.63
CA ASN A 195 7.13 14.13 0.21
C ASN A 195 6.91 15.46 -0.54
N PHE A 196 6.90 15.48 -1.87
CA PHE A 196 6.91 16.73 -2.66
C PHE A 196 5.56 17.45 -2.82
N LYS A 197 4.44 16.83 -2.45
CA LYS A 197 3.10 17.45 -2.41
C LYS A 197 2.64 17.66 -0.97
N SER A 198 1.70 18.58 -0.78
CA SER A 198 1.15 18.94 0.54
C SER A 198 -0.38 18.87 0.56
N GLU A 199 -0.98 18.33 1.63
CA GLU A 199 -2.44 18.28 1.84
C GLU A 199 -2.81 18.84 3.21
N ILE A 200 -3.78 19.77 3.25
CA ILE A 200 -4.24 20.47 4.46
C ILE A 200 -5.65 20.06 4.91
N ASN A 201 -6.46 19.48 4.03
CA ASN A 201 -7.88 19.20 4.25
C ASN A 201 -8.16 17.77 4.71
N PHE A 202 -7.14 17.00 5.07
CA PHE A 202 -7.30 15.61 5.49
C PHE A 202 -7.81 15.53 6.94
N LYS A 203 -9.14 15.36 7.08
CA LYS A 203 -9.84 15.38 8.38
C LYS A 203 -9.22 14.52 9.50
N PRO A 204 -8.74 13.28 9.26
CA PRO A 204 -8.14 12.49 10.32
C PRO A 204 -6.87 13.12 10.92
N PHE A 205 -6.09 13.86 10.13
CA PHE A 205 -4.89 14.57 10.59
C PHE A 205 -5.25 15.83 11.36
N ILE A 206 -6.13 16.68 10.80
CA ILE A 206 -6.57 17.94 11.43
C ILE A 206 -7.03 17.70 12.87
N LYS A 207 -7.73 16.59 13.14
CA LYS A 207 -8.23 16.23 14.47
C LYS A 207 -7.14 15.96 15.53
N ILE A 208 -5.93 15.63 15.11
CA ILE A 208 -4.84 15.24 16.01
C ILE A 208 -3.57 16.08 15.82
N GLN A 209 -3.59 17.05 14.91
CA GLN A 209 -2.42 17.83 14.51
C GLN A 209 -1.75 18.51 15.70
N GLU A 210 -2.51 19.29 16.49
CA GLU A 210 -2.00 19.98 17.68
C GLU A 210 -1.33 19.02 18.66
N LYS A 211 -1.90 17.82 18.83
CA LYS A 211 -1.32 16.79 19.68
C LYS A 211 0.00 16.25 19.12
N LEU A 212 0.08 15.99 17.81
CA LEU A 212 1.34 15.54 17.18
C LEU A 212 2.45 16.58 17.30
N GLU A 213 2.11 17.85 17.18
CA GLU A 213 3.03 18.99 17.38
C GLU A 213 3.55 19.03 18.83
N GLN A 214 2.63 18.95 19.81
CA GLN A 214 2.98 18.92 21.23
C GLN A 214 3.85 17.71 21.58
N ASP A 215 3.43 16.51 21.16
CA ASP A 215 4.14 15.26 21.41
C ASP A 215 5.61 15.38 20.91
N LEU A 216 5.84 15.87 19.68
CA LEU A 216 7.19 16.03 19.14
C LEU A 216 8.00 17.11 19.87
N GLN A 217 7.40 18.24 20.22
CA GLN A 217 8.07 19.28 21.00
C GLN A 217 8.51 18.78 22.38
N GLU A 218 7.65 18.05 23.09
CA GLU A 218 7.94 17.52 24.42
C GLU A 218 9.06 16.48 24.38
N ASN A 219 9.03 15.57 23.39
CA ASN A 219 10.10 14.60 23.17
C ASN A 219 11.45 15.30 22.92
N LEU A 220 11.49 16.36 22.11
CA LEU A 220 12.74 17.07 21.80
C LEU A 220 13.22 17.98 22.93
N LYS A 221 12.32 18.58 23.71
CA LYS A 221 12.66 19.35 24.92
C LYS A 221 13.27 18.46 26.01
N SER A 222 12.77 17.24 26.16
CA SER A 222 13.25 16.28 27.16
C SER A 222 14.48 15.46 26.69
N ASN A 223 14.81 15.50 25.40
CA ASN A 223 15.97 14.80 24.87
C ASN A 223 17.27 15.48 25.32
N LYS A 224 18.06 14.77 26.13
CA LYS A 224 19.30 15.29 26.72
C LYS A 224 20.38 15.69 25.69
N TYR A 225 20.31 15.21 24.45
CA TYR A 225 21.27 15.51 23.38
C TYR A 225 20.87 16.72 22.52
N ILE A 226 19.68 17.28 22.74
CA ILE A 226 19.14 18.39 21.93
C ILE A 226 19.16 19.70 22.72
N ASN A 227 19.67 20.76 22.10
CA ASN A 227 19.49 22.15 22.50
C ASN A 227 18.20 22.68 21.87
N PHE A 228 17.07 22.44 22.56
CA PHE A 228 15.77 22.89 22.07
C PHE A 228 15.70 24.42 22.06
N ASN A 229 15.39 25.00 20.89
CA ASN A 229 15.34 26.44 20.68
C ASN A 229 14.08 26.84 19.88
N LYS A 230 13.87 28.15 19.71
CA LYS A 230 12.71 28.70 18.99
C LYS A 230 12.69 28.30 17.51
N ASP A 231 13.86 28.17 16.87
CA ASP A 231 13.94 27.80 15.46
C ASP A 231 13.46 26.36 15.24
N LEU A 232 13.89 25.42 16.08
CA LEU A 232 13.42 24.03 16.06
C LEU A 232 11.92 23.96 16.36
N GLN A 233 11.43 24.74 17.32
CA GLN A 233 9.99 24.83 17.59
C GLN A 233 9.20 25.28 16.36
N ASN A 234 9.68 26.32 15.65
CA ASN A 234 9.04 26.82 14.44
C ASN A 234 9.08 25.78 13.30
N GLU A 235 10.18 25.04 13.15
CA GLU A 235 10.27 23.98 12.15
C GLU A 235 9.33 22.80 12.45
N ILE A 236 9.05 22.49 13.72
CA ILE A 236 8.04 21.47 14.09
C ILE A 236 6.63 21.92 13.66
N LEU A 237 6.29 23.19 13.89
CA LEU A 237 5.00 23.75 13.46
C LEU A 237 4.89 23.74 11.93
N ASN A 238 5.96 24.13 11.24
CA ASN A 238 6.01 24.06 9.78
C ASN A 238 5.86 22.63 9.26
N PHE A 239 6.50 21.65 9.91
CA PHE A 239 6.42 20.23 9.54
C PHE A 239 5.01 19.67 9.61
N TYR A 240 4.23 20.07 10.61
CA TYR A 240 2.83 19.65 10.78
C TYR A 240 1.80 20.64 10.19
N SER A 241 2.21 21.70 9.51
CA SER A 241 1.28 22.61 8.84
C SER A 241 0.46 21.93 7.73
N ALA A 242 0.98 20.84 7.15
CA ALA A 242 0.32 20.03 6.15
C ALA A 242 0.88 18.59 6.16
N ILE A 243 0.12 17.66 5.59
CA ILE A 243 0.62 16.31 5.29
C ILE A 243 1.53 16.39 4.07
N SER A 244 2.80 15.99 4.22
CA SER A 244 3.66 15.73 3.06
C SER A 244 3.27 14.39 2.43
N TYR A 245 3.08 14.39 1.11
CA TYR A 245 2.75 13.19 0.35
C TYR A 245 3.32 13.25 -1.08
N GLY A 246 3.06 12.20 -1.83
CA GLY A 246 3.36 12.11 -3.25
C GLY A 246 3.09 10.70 -3.72
N PHE A 247 4.14 9.97 -4.04
CA PHE A 247 4.09 8.54 -4.29
C PHE A 247 4.36 7.71 -3.03
N TYR A 248 3.95 6.46 -3.07
CA TYR A 248 4.22 5.46 -2.04
C TYR A 248 5.23 4.49 -2.60
N PHE A 249 6.31 4.28 -1.85
CA PHE A 249 7.28 3.26 -2.19
C PHE A 249 6.67 1.86 -2.26
N LYS A 250 7.03 1.13 -3.31
CA LYS A 250 6.65 -0.27 -3.52
C LYS A 250 7.85 -1.17 -3.49
N ASP A 251 8.80 -0.89 -4.38
CA ASP A 251 9.92 -1.78 -4.60
C ASP A 251 11.14 -1.07 -5.17
N LEU A 252 12.27 -1.73 -5.02
CA LEU A 252 13.52 -1.36 -5.67
C LEU A 252 14.17 -2.62 -6.24
N PHE A 253 14.01 -2.83 -7.55
CA PHE A 253 14.63 -3.97 -8.22
C PHE A 253 16.08 -3.65 -8.59
N ILE A 254 16.94 -4.66 -8.49
CA ILE A 254 18.37 -4.55 -8.79
C ILE A 254 18.73 -5.60 -9.83
N SER A 255 19.44 -5.23 -10.89
CA SER A 255 19.94 -6.23 -11.84
C SER A 255 20.98 -7.12 -11.18
N ASN A 256 21.13 -8.36 -11.64
CA ASN A 256 22.08 -9.33 -11.08
C ASN A 256 23.55 -8.88 -11.13
N ASP A 257 23.88 -7.99 -12.05
CA ASP A 257 25.19 -7.33 -12.16
C ASP A 257 25.23 -5.95 -11.47
N SER A 258 24.17 -5.60 -10.73
CA SER A 258 24.00 -4.33 -10.00
C SER A 258 24.02 -3.08 -10.86
N LYS A 259 23.97 -3.24 -12.19
CA LYS A 259 24.12 -2.17 -13.15
C LYS A 259 22.88 -1.30 -13.29
N THR A 260 21.72 -1.94 -13.26
CA THR A 260 20.42 -1.30 -13.40
C THR A 260 19.63 -1.39 -12.10
N ASN A 261 19.06 -0.27 -11.67
CA ASN A 261 18.13 -0.21 -10.55
C ASN A 261 16.78 0.32 -11.04
N ILE A 262 15.69 -0.24 -10.51
CA ILE A 262 14.32 0.13 -10.90
C ILE A 262 13.55 0.46 -9.62
N LEU A 263 13.30 1.75 -9.40
CA LEU A 263 12.47 2.23 -8.31
C LEU A 263 10.99 2.22 -8.74
N VAL A 264 10.15 1.52 -7.98
CA VAL A 264 8.71 1.44 -8.24
C VAL A 264 7.93 2.18 -7.16
N LEU A 265 7.06 3.07 -7.61
CA LEU A 265 6.30 3.99 -6.81
C LEU A 265 4.83 3.95 -7.23
N GLN A 266 3.89 4.04 -6.29
CA GLN A 266 2.46 4.12 -6.57
C GLN A 266 1.91 5.48 -6.18
N LYS A 267 1.14 6.12 -7.07
CA LYS A 267 0.44 7.36 -6.74
C LYS A 267 -0.73 7.07 -5.81
N ILE A 268 -0.80 7.79 -4.69
CA ILE A 268 -1.99 7.83 -3.83
C ILE A 268 -2.25 9.30 -3.50
N GLN A 269 -3.16 9.88 -4.26
CA GLN A 269 -3.61 11.24 -4.08
C GLN A 269 -4.90 11.27 -3.27
N TYR A 270 -5.03 12.28 -2.42
CA TYR A 270 -6.27 12.55 -1.69
C TYR A 270 -7.40 12.83 -2.67
N ASP A 271 -8.47 12.06 -2.56
CA ASP A 271 -9.66 12.19 -3.39
C ASP A 271 -10.91 11.80 -2.56
N GLU A 272 -11.80 12.77 -2.39
CA GLU A 272 -13.04 12.62 -1.64
C GLU A 272 -14.26 12.37 -2.53
N SER A 273 -14.07 12.36 -3.86
CA SER A 273 -15.11 12.18 -4.86
C SER A 273 -15.88 10.89 -4.63
N ILE A 274 -17.19 10.93 -4.84
CA ILE A 274 -18.06 9.77 -4.64
C ILE A 274 -17.71 8.68 -5.66
N VAL A 275 -17.46 7.47 -5.17
CA VAL A 275 -17.31 6.27 -6.01
C VAL A 275 -18.60 5.46 -5.99
N PHE A 276 -19.25 5.33 -7.14
CA PHE A 276 -20.47 4.53 -7.29
C PHE A 276 -20.27 3.09 -6.80
N CYS A 277 -21.33 2.47 -6.28
CA CYS A 277 -21.26 1.09 -5.83
C CYS A 277 -20.98 0.14 -7.01
N PRO A 278 -19.92 -0.69 -6.98
CA PRO A 278 -19.59 -1.58 -8.09
C PRO A 278 -20.62 -2.68 -8.36
N ASN A 279 -21.57 -2.91 -7.43
CA ASN A 279 -22.57 -3.97 -7.55
C ASN A 279 -23.96 -3.49 -8.00
N CYS A 280 -24.31 -2.22 -7.76
CA CYS A 280 -25.61 -1.68 -8.14
C CYS A 280 -25.55 -0.34 -8.88
N PHE A 281 -24.35 0.24 -9.00
CA PHE A 281 -24.08 1.52 -9.64
C PHE A 281 -24.87 2.70 -9.04
N SER A 282 -25.11 2.64 -7.72
CA SER A 282 -25.77 3.72 -6.97
C SER A 282 -24.72 4.62 -6.32
N ASP A 283 -25.02 5.92 -6.30
CA ASP A 283 -24.34 6.99 -5.57
C ASP A 283 -24.70 7.02 -4.07
N LYS A 284 -25.71 6.25 -3.64
CA LYS A 284 -26.09 6.09 -2.23
C LYS A 284 -25.05 5.26 -1.50
N VAL A 285 -24.00 5.95 -1.05
CA VAL A 285 -22.82 5.39 -0.40
C VAL A 285 -22.44 6.26 0.80
N GLY A 286 -22.04 5.63 1.90
CA GLY A 286 -21.41 6.32 3.02
C GLY A 286 -19.89 6.19 2.92
N GLY A 287 -19.13 7.21 3.31
CA GLY A 287 -17.67 7.19 3.19
C GLY A 287 -16.97 7.98 4.29
N ASN A 288 -16.84 7.39 5.49
CA ASN A 288 -16.16 8.02 6.63
C ASN A 288 -14.88 7.28 7.06
N SER A 289 -14.43 6.30 6.28
CA SER A 289 -13.25 5.47 6.62
C SER A 289 -12.19 5.50 5.52
N TYR A 290 -10.94 5.29 5.92
CA TYR A 290 -9.78 5.24 5.04
C TYR A 290 -9.07 3.90 5.19
N THR A 291 -8.74 3.25 4.07
CA THR A 291 -7.99 1.98 4.07
C THR A 291 -6.49 2.20 4.09
N LYS A 292 -6.05 3.28 3.45
CA LYS A 292 -4.68 3.81 3.48
C LYS A 292 -4.76 5.31 3.70
N LEU A 293 -3.65 5.92 4.15
CA LEU A 293 -3.54 7.37 4.23
C LEU A 293 -3.92 7.99 2.86
N LEU A 294 -4.77 9.02 2.88
CA LEU A 294 -5.40 9.68 1.73
C LEU A 294 -6.35 8.81 0.86
N GLN A 295 -6.49 7.50 1.10
CA GLN A 295 -7.36 6.61 0.33
C GLN A 295 -8.70 6.39 1.03
N LYS A 296 -9.74 7.08 0.56
CA LYS A 296 -11.11 6.92 1.06
C LYS A 296 -11.71 5.57 0.68
N SER A 297 -12.56 5.07 1.58
CA SER A 297 -13.37 3.88 1.37
C SER A 297 -14.85 4.17 1.56
N PHE A 298 -15.68 3.46 0.82
CA PHE A 298 -17.11 3.64 0.72
C PHE A 298 -17.84 2.35 1.12
N GLU A 299 -19.03 2.49 1.69
CA GLU A 299 -19.95 1.42 2.03
C GLU A 299 -21.31 1.74 1.38
N CYS A 300 -21.82 0.85 0.54
CA CYS A 300 -23.10 1.08 -0.14
C CYS A 300 -24.27 1.07 0.84
N SER A 301 -25.06 2.15 0.85
CA SER A 301 -26.26 2.29 1.69
C SER A 301 -27.56 1.95 0.96
N ASN A 302 -27.55 1.84 -0.38
CA ASN A 302 -28.74 1.49 -1.18
C ASN A 302 -29.39 0.17 -0.75
N ASP A 303 -30.65 0.23 -0.29
CA ASP A 303 -31.43 -0.91 0.19
C ASP A 303 -31.71 -1.97 -0.86
N ASN A 304 -31.73 -1.58 -2.13
CA ASN A 304 -31.92 -2.51 -3.25
C ASN A 304 -30.60 -3.13 -3.74
N CYS A 305 -29.47 -2.87 -3.06
CA CYS A 305 -28.20 -3.48 -3.44
C CYS A 305 -28.18 -4.98 -3.08
N ILE A 306 -28.10 -5.84 -4.09
CA ILE A 306 -28.03 -7.30 -3.93
C ILE A 306 -26.76 -7.81 -3.23
N ALA A 307 -25.75 -6.95 -3.05
CA ALA A 307 -24.49 -7.29 -2.41
C ALA A 307 -24.46 -7.03 -0.87
N LYS A 308 -25.56 -6.54 -0.28
CA LYS A 308 -25.67 -6.34 1.18
C LYS A 308 -25.50 -7.66 1.95
N ASN A 309 -24.82 -7.60 3.10
CA ASN A 309 -24.54 -8.76 3.95
C ASN A 309 -25.72 -9.12 4.88
N ARG A 310 -25.50 -10.06 5.81
CA ARG A 310 -26.52 -10.55 6.78
C ARG A 310 -27.11 -9.42 7.63
N ASP A 311 -26.30 -8.41 7.94
CA ASP A 311 -26.65 -7.27 8.78
C ASP A 311 -27.16 -6.07 7.96
N LEU A 312 -27.48 -6.25 6.67
CA LEU A 312 -27.89 -5.21 5.72
C LEU A 312 -26.85 -4.13 5.45
N ARG A 313 -25.60 -4.43 5.80
CA ARG A 313 -24.48 -3.56 5.52
C ARG A 313 -23.96 -3.80 4.13
N GLY A 314 -23.65 -2.71 3.42
CA GLY A 314 -22.97 -2.79 2.15
C GLY A 314 -21.59 -3.41 2.31
N LYS A 315 -21.05 -3.99 1.22
CA LYS A 315 -19.62 -4.30 1.19
C LYS A 315 -18.84 -2.99 1.11
N ARG A 316 -17.73 -2.92 1.85
CA ARG A 316 -16.79 -1.81 1.76
C ARG A 316 -15.91 -1.96 0.54
N TYR A 317 -15.64 -0.86 -0.14
CA TYR A 317 -14.78 -0.80 -1.31
C TYR A 317 -14.06 0.55 -1.39
N THR A 318 -13.03 0.59 -2.22
CA THR A 318 -12.31 1.79 -2.66
C THR A 318 -12.43 1.88 -4.17
N PHE A 319 -12.09 3.02 -4.77
CA PHE A 319 -12.01 3.11 -6.23
C PHE A 319 -11.14 1.99 -6.83
N LEU A 320 -9.92 1.80 -6.30
CA LEU A 320 -8.99 0.77 -6.76
C LEU A 320 -9.56 -0.65 -6.66
N SER A 321 -10.13 -1.03 -5.51
CA SER A 321 -10.68 -2.39 -5.35
C SER A 321 -11.92 -2.62 -6.23
N ALA A 322 -12.73 -1.58 -6.44
CA ALA A 322 -13.86 -1.63 -7.37
C ALA A 322 -13.41 -1.73 -8.84
N LYS A 323 -12.39 -0.97 -9.25
CA LYS A 323 -11.77 -1.05 -10.59
C LYS A 323 -11.27 -2.48 -10.86
N ILE A 324 -10.44 -3.03 -9.97
CA ILE A 324 -9.89 -4.39 -10.12
C ILE A 324 -10.99 -5.44 -10.14
N GLN A 325 -12.03 -5.30 -9.30
CA GLN A 325 -13.14 -6.26 -9.28
C GLN A 325 -13.89 -6.29 -10.61
N ASN A 326 -14.17 -5.12 -11.21
CA ASN A 326 -14.94 -5.02 -12.45
C ASN A 326 -14.10 -5.34 -13.70
N LYS A 327 -12.79 -5.10 -13.67
CA LYS A 327 -11.88 -5.50 -14.76
C LYS A 327 -11.96 -6.99 -15.08
N LYS A 328 -12.29 -7.85 -14.10
CA LYS A 328 -12.46 -9.31 -14.32
C LYS A 328 -13.50 -9.68 -15.39
N PHE A 329 -14.43 -8.79 -15.70
CA PHE A 329 -15.45 -9.01 -16.73
C PHE A 329 -14.99 -8.58 -18.14
N ASP A 330 -13.82 -7.95 -18.25
CA ASP A 330 -13.27 -7.33 -19.47
C ASP A 330 -11.78 -7.69 -19.66
N LEU A 331 -11.30 -8.77 -19.04
CA LEU A 331 -9.92 -9.22 -19.19
C LEU A 331 -9.72 -9.84 -20.57
N LYS A 332 -8.67 -9.40 -21.26
CA LYS A 332 -8.14 -10.03 -22.47
C LYS A 332 -7.00 -10.98 -22.11
N GLU A 333 -6.64 -11.86 -23.04
CA GLU A 333 -5.50 -12.77 -22.88
C GLU A 333 -4.20 -12.03 -22.52
N LYS A 334 -3.98 -10.86 -23.12
CA LYS A 334 -2.79 -10.01 -22.92
C LYS A 334 -2.76 -9.27 -21.57
N ASP A 335 -3.84 -9.35 -20.79
CA ASP A 335 -3.90 -8.80 -19.43
C ASP A 335 -3.41 -9.78 -18.36
N TYR A 336 -3.27 -11.06 -18.71
CA TYR A 336 -2.73 -12.06 -17.80
C TYR A 336 -1.21 -11.95 -17.79
N VAL A 337 -0.64 -11.80 -16.60
CA VAL A 337 0.82 -11.77 -16.41
C VAL A 337 1.40 -13.18 -16.59
N PRO A 338 2.30 -13.40 -17.57
CA PRO A 338 2.98 -14.67 -17.75
C PRO A 338 3.75 -15.11 -16.50
N LYS A 339 3.86 -16.43 -16.28
CA LYS A 339 4.55 -16.99 -15.11
C LYS A 339 6.04 -16.68 -15.12
N GLU A 340 6.61 -16.54 -16.31
CA GLU A 340 8.00 -16.24 -16.59
C GLU A 340 8.38 -14.86 -16.04
N ILE A 341 7.49 -13.87 -16.21
CA ILE A 341 7.65 -12.50 -15.68
C ILE A 341 7.71 -12.50 -14.15
N TYR A 342 6.85 -13.29 -13.49
CA TYR A 342 6.91 -13.42 -12.02
C TYR A 342 8.19 -14.12 -11.53
N LYS A 343 8.78 -15.00 -12.35
CA LYS A 343 10.00 -15.71 -11.99
C LYS A 343 11.25 -14.84 -12.16
N SER A 344 11.25 -13.96 -13.17
CA SER A 344 12.41 -13.12 -13.50
C SER A 344 12.65 -11.97 -12.52
N PHE A 345 11.66 -11.56 -11.72
CA PHE A 345 11.77 -10.48 -10.71
C PHE A 345 11.75 -11.00 -9.26
N ARG A 346 12.18 -12.25 -9.01
CA ARG A 346 12.14 -12.83 -7.66
C ARG A 346 13.22 -12.23 -6.75
N ARG A 347 12.86 -12.01 -5.48
CA ARG A 347 13.75 -11.48 -4.42
C ARG A 347 14.32 -10.11 -4.75
N ASP A 348 13.52 -9.31 -5.44
CA ASP A 348 13.84 -7.95 -5.85
C ASP A 348 15.10 -7.86 -6.75
N ILE A 349 15.47 -8.98 -7.39
CA ILE A 349 16.62 -9.09 -8.32
C ILE A 349 16.12 -9.59 -9.67
N PHE A 350 16.70 -9.07 -10.76
CA PHE A 350 16.40 -9.51 -12.13
C PHE A 350 17.65 -9.74 -12.98
N ASP A 351 17.55 -10.58 -14.01
CA ASP A 351 18.64 -10.77 -14.98
C ASP A 351 18.68 -9.58 -15.95
N LYS A 352 19.86 -8.99 -16.16
CA LYS A 352 20.06 -7.87 -17.09
C LYS A 352 19.57 -8.09 -18.52
N LYS A 353 19.45 -9.36 -18.96
CA LYS A 353 18.98 -9.73 -20.30
C LYS A 353 17.47 -9.63 -20.44
N VAL A 354 16.75 -9.45 -19.34
CA VAL A 354 15.30 -9.34 -19.33
C VAL A 354 14.86 -8.06 -20.04
N ASP A 355 13.80 -8.17 -20.84
CA ASP A 355 13.10 -7.00 -21.35
C ASP A 355 12.32 -6.32 -20.22
N ILE A 356 12.99 -5.37 -19.55
CA ILE A 356 12.44 -4.65 -18.39
C ILE A 356 11.12 -3.97 -18.77
N LEU A 357 11.04 -3.36 -19.96
CA LEU A 357 9.84 -2.61 -20.34
C LEU A 357 8.65 -3.56 -20.51
N GLU A 358 8.82 -4.67 -21.24
CA GLU A 358 7.76 -5.68 -21.37
C GLU A 358 7.26 -6.14 -19.99
N HIS A 359 8.19 -6.40 -19.06
CA HIS A 359 7.85 -6.85 -17.71
C HIS A 359 7.03 -5.81 -16.95
N LEU A 360 7.46 -4.54 -16.98
CA LEU A 360 6.75 -3.44 -16.33
C LEU A 360 5.35 -3.22 -16.95
N ILE A 361 5.22 -3.33 -18.26
CA ILE A 361 3.92 -3.23 -18.97
C ILE A 361 2.97 -4.31 -18.45
N TYR A 362 3.39 -5.56 -18.42
CA TYR A 362 2.55 -6.66 -17.92
C TYR A 362 2.19 -6.50 -16.44
N LEU A 363 3.13 -6.09 -15.60
CA LEU A 363 2.92 -6.00 -14.15
C LEU A 363 1.98 -4.87 -13.74
N TYR A 364 1.98 -3.75 -14.46
CA TYR A 364 1.36 -2.52 -14.00
C TYR A 364 0.26 -1.96 -14.90
N THR A 365 -0.03 -2.58 -16.06
CA THR A 365 -1.05 -2.07 -16.99
C THR A 365 -1.95 -3.15 -17.60
N PHE A 366 -3.17 -2.74 -17.92
CA PHE A 366 -4.11 -3.48 -18.75
C PHE A 366 -4.06 -3.02 -20.21
N THR A 367 -4.67 -3.81 -21.08
CA THR A 367 -4.87 -3.51 -22.49
C THR A 367 -5.64 -2.19 -22.66
N ASN A 368 -5.28 -1.43 -23.70
CA ASN A 368 -5.76 -0.09 -24.05
C ASN A 368 -5.43 1.01 -23.03
N GLU A 369 -4.64 0.73 -21.99
CA GLU A 369 -4.17 1.77 -21.06
C GLU A 369 -2.98 2.53 -21.66
N ASN A 370 -2.84 3.79 -21.24
CA ASN A 370 -1.80 4.71 -21.71
C ASN A 370 -0.52 4.57 -20.88
N ILE A 371 0.61 4.47 -21.57
CA ILE A 371 1.95 4.33 -20.99
C ILE A 371 2.82 5.46 -21.51
N LEU A 372 3.42 6.21 -20.59
CA LEU A 372 4.34 7.28 -20.89
C LEU A 372 5.77 6.85 -20.58
N LEU A 373 6.64 6.92 -21.57
CA LEU A 373 8.06 6.69 -21.47
C LEU A 373 8.78 8.03 -21.64
N TYR A 374 9.83 8.21 -20.84
CA TYR A 374 10.61 9.44 -20.84
C TYR A 374 12.10 9.12 -20.84
N ASP A 375 12.82 9.67 -21.82
CA ASP A 375 14.25 9.44 -22.07
C ASP A 375 14.63 7.93 -22.23
N MET A 376 13.72 7.14 -22.79
CA MET A 376 13.94 5.71 -23.06
C MET A 376 14.48 5.50 -24.48
N ASP A 377 15.68 4.93 -24.60
CA ASP A 377 16.32 4.61 -25.90
C ASP A 377 15.77 3.29 -26.44
N ILE A 378 14.55 3.28 -26.95
CA ILE A 378 13.88 2.05 -27.39
C ILE A 378 13.08 2.22 -28.68
N ASN A 379 12.95 1.12 -29.44
CA ASN A 379 11.95 1.03 -30.49
C ASN A 379 10.61 0.57 -29.90
N ILE A 380 9.64 1.49 -29.80
CA ILE A 380 8.31 1.21 -29.24
C ILE A 380 7.50 0.22 -30.07
N GLU A 381 7.77 0.09 -31.38
CA GLU A 381 7.01 -0.79 -32.27
C GLU A 381 7.10 -2.26 -31.87
N LYS A 382 8.20 -2.64 -31.20
CA LYS A 382 8.41 -3.97 -30.61
C LYS A 382 7.26 -4.38 -29.68
N TYR A 383 6.61 -3.42 -29.04
CA TYR A 383 5.59 -3.66 -28.01
C TYR A 383 4.15 -3.45 -28.53
N ASN A 384 3.95 -3.15 -29.83
CA ASN A 384 2.62 -2.94 -30.41
C ASN A 384 1.71 -4.17 -30.24
N THR A 385 2.30 -5.37 -30.21
CA THR A 385 1.57 -6.63 -30.00
C THR A 385 0.95 -6.72 -28.60
N LEU A 386 1.39 -5.91 -27.63
CA LEU A 386 0.84 -5.90 -26.28
C LEU A 386 -0.50 -5.15 -26.18
N GLU A 387 -0.95 -4.41 -27.21
CA GLU A 387 -2.20 -3.63 -27.20
C GLU A 387 -2.26 -2.55 -26.09
N ARG A 388 -1.13 -1.90 -25.78
CA ARG A 388 -1.09 -0.71 -24.90
C ARG A 388 -0.77 0.53 -25.74
N ASN A 389 -1.24 1.70 -25.31
CA ASN A 389 -0.92 2.95 -25.99
C ASN A 389 0.39 3.50 -25.41
N ILE A 390 1.51 3.26 -26.10
CA ILE A 390 2.84 3.61 -25.61
C ILE A 390 3.31 4.89 -26.30
N TYR A 391 3.64 5.90 -25.50
CA TYR A 391 4.19 7.16 -25.97
C TYR A 391 5.60 7.32 -25.41
N ASN A 392 6.57 7.62 -26.27
CA ASN A 392 7.94 7.90 -25.85
C ASN A 392 8.26 9.37 -26.13
N TYR A 393 8.68 10.08 -25.09
CA TYR A 393 9.11 11.46 -25.19
C TYR A 393 10.58 11.56 -24.82
N GLU A 394 11.31 12.32 -25.62
CA GLU A 394 12.61 12.83 -25.22
C GLU A 394 12.42 14.14 -24.46
N SER A 395 13.21 14.32 -23.42
CA SER A 395 13.27 15.58 -22.71
C SER A 395 13.85 16.69 -23.58
N TYR A 396 12.99 17.63 -23.97
CA TYR A 396 13.46 18.94 -24.39
C TYR A 396 13.88 19.76 -23.17
N LEU A 397 15.00 20.46 -23.32
CA LEU A 397 15.66 21.26 -22.30
C LEU A 397 14.66 22.23 -21.64
N TYR A 398 14.33 22.00 -20.36
CA TYR A 398 13.58 22.96 -19.57
C TYR A 398 14.57 23.77 -18.73
N ASP A 399 14.66 25.07 -19.03
CA ASP A 399 15.61 26.01 -18.42
C ASP A 399 15.01 26.64 -17.16
N ASP A 400 14.75 25.82 -16.14
CA ASP A 400 14.46 26.35 -14.80
C ASP A 400 15.61 25.98 -13.87
N LYS A 401 16.62 26.86 -13.89
CA LYS A 401 17.84 26.74 -13.09
C LYS A 401 17.51 26.97 -11.61
N ASN A 402 18.05 26.09 -10.75
CA ASN A 402 18.33 26.37 -9.34
C ASN A 402 17.14 26.60 -8.40
N ILE A 403 16.12 25.74 -8.42
CA ILE A 403 15.25 25.61 -7.25
C ILE A 403 15.74 24.41 -6.45
N ASN A 404 16.45 24.64 -5.34
CA ASN A 404 16.89 23.60 -4.41
C ASN A 404 15.69 22.93 -3.71
N SER A 405 14.87 22.21 -4.48
CA SER A 405 13.52 21.78 -4.13
C SER A 405 13.55 20.69 -3.06
N PHE A 406 14.60 19.86 -3.07
CA PHE A 406 14.82 18.82 -2.09
C PHE A 406 14.94 19.35 -0.65
N PHE A 407 15.70 20.43 -0.46
CA PHE A 407 15.92 21.01 0.87
C PHE A 407 14.72 21.83 1.37
N LYS A 408 13.72 22.07 0.51
CA LYS A 408 12.44 22.67 0.91
C LYS A 408 11.45 21.65 1.47
N LEU A 409 11.69 20.34 1.27
CA LEU A 409 10.81 19.29 1.79
C LEU A 409 10.71 19.38 3.31
N PRO A 410 9.50 19.33 3.91
CA PRO A 410 9.32 19.47 5.35
C PRO A 410 10.16 18.49 6.17
N ILE A 411 10.23 17.22 5.73
CA ILE A 411 11.03 16.19 6.41
C ILE A 411 12.54 16.48 6.37
N ILE A 412 13.04 17.10 5.31
CA ILE A 412 14.46 17.47 5.21
C ILE A 412 14.74 18.69 6.09
N ARG A 413 13.86 19.70 6.06
CA ARG A 413 14.00 20.90 6.89
C ARG A 413 14.03 20.58 8.38
N ILE A 414 13.10 19.76 8.87
CA ILE A 414 13.07 19.37 10.28
C ILE A 414 14.33 18.59 10.67
N MET A 415 14.82 17.68 9.83
CA MET A 415 16.06 16.95 10.12
C MET A 415 17.28 17.86 10.17
N ILE A 416 17.40 18.82 9.25
CA ILE A 416 18.48 19.83 9.28
C ILE A 416 18.41 20.65 10.57
N SER A 417 17.21 21.07 10.97
CA SER A 417 17.00 21.82 12.22
C SER A 417 17.40 20.99 13.44
N VAL A 418 17.00 19.72 13.49
CA VAL A 418 17.40 18.77 14.55
C VAL A 418 18.92 18.64 14.59
N ILE A 419 19.58 18.40 13.45
CA ILE A 419 21.04 18.23 13.38
C ILE A 419 21.76 19.46 13.94
N LYS A 420 21.32 20.66 13.58
CA LYS A 420 21.88 21.93 14.10
C LYS A 420 21.66 22.11 15.60
N SER A 421 20.64 21.48 16.15
CA SER A 421 20.31 21.52 17.57
C SER A 421 20.99 20.41 18.39
N ILE A 422 21.73 19.47 17.79
CA ILE A 422 22.47 18.46 18.53
C ILE A 422 23.59 19.11 19.34
N LYS A 423 23.69 18.79 20.63
CA LYS A 423 24.75 19.25 21.54
C LYS A 423 26.09 18.67 21.12
N GLU A 424 27.16 19.45 21.27
CA GLU A 424 28.54 18.96 21.13
C GLU A 424 28.83 17.83 22.13
N SER A 425 29.66 16.88 21.71
CA SER A 425 30.12 15.78 22.57
C SER A 425 30.89 16.28 23.78
N LYS A 426 30.84 15.53 24.88
CA LYS A 426 31.49 15.89 26.15
C LYS A 426 33.01 15.63 26.12
N GLU A 427 33.44 14.60 25.39
CA GLU A 427 34.87 14.24 25.19
C GLU A 427 35.63 14.00 26.50
N ASP A 428 35.07 13.14 27.35
CA ASP A 428 35.62 12.81 28.67
C ASP A 428 36.24 11.41 28.74
N TYR A 429 36.16 10.63 27.65
CA TYR A 429 36.54 9.21 27.67
C TYR A 429 37.45 8.83 26.50
N ILE A 430 38.59 8.23 26.85
CA ILE A 430 39.55 7.68 25.90
C ILE A 430 39.51 6.15 25.95
N VAL A 431 39.31 5.51 24.79
CA VAL A 431 39.46 4.06 24.67
C VAL A 431 40.95 3.75 24.57
N THR A 432 41.50 3.04 25.57
CA THR A 432 42.91 2.61 25.59
C THR A 432 43.09 1.11 25.49
N ASP A 433 42.01 0.35 25.72
CA ASP A 433 42.05 -1.11 25.70
C ASP A 433 41.98 -1.63 24.25
N ASP A 434 42.73 -2.70 23.96
CA ASP A 434 42.68 -3.38 22.66
C ASP A 434 41.28 -3.96 22.38
N ILE A 435 40.56 -4.38 23.43
CA ILE A 435 39.21 -4.92 23.35
C ILE A 435 38.38 -4.38 24.53
N LEU A 436 37.31 -3.65 24.22
CA LEU A 436 36.35 -3.15 25.20
C LEU A 436 34.94 -3.68 24.89
N ILE A 437 34.31 -4.29 25.90
CA ILE A 437 32.90 -4.68 25.85
C ILE A 437 32.15 -3.91 26.93
N LYS A 438 31.17 -3.10 26.52
CA LYS A 438 30.43 -2.24 27.44
C LYS A 438 28.92 -2.43 27.29
N ASN A 439 28.25 -2.71 28.41
CA ASN A 439 26.79 -2.64 28.48
C ASN A 439 26.39 -1.19 28.77
N ALA A 440 25.95 -0.47 27.74
CA ALA A 440 25.55 0.93 27.85
C ALA A 440 24.55 1.30 26.76
N ASN A 441 23.90 2.46 26.91
CA ASN A 441 23.25 3.13 25.80
C ASN A 441 24.34 3.60 24.81
N SER A 442 24.22 3.22 23.54
CA SER A 442 25.23 3.51 22.52
C SER A 442 25.42 5.01 22.29
N THR A 443 24.33 5.79 22.29
CA THR A 443 24.39 7.24 22.11
C THR A 443 25.09 7.92 23.28
N ASP A 444 24.81 7.49 24.52
CA ASP A 444 25.51 8.01 25.71
C ASP A 444 27.00 7.72 25.68
N PHE A 445 27.37 6.51 25.25
CA PHE A 445 28.78 6.16 25.17
C PHE A 445 29.46 7.02 24.12
N LEU A 446 28.96 7.06 22.89
CA LEU A 446 29.51 7.89 21.80
C LEU A 446 29.57 9.38 22.16
N TYR A 447 28.57 9.89 22.89
CA TYR A 447 28.54 11.27 23.38
C TYR A 447 29.72 11.60 24.31
N SER A 448 30.19 10.62 25.08
CA SER A 448 31.30 10.78 26.03
C SER A 448 32.69 10.58 25.44
N LEU A 449 32.79 9.96 24.26
CA LEU A 449 34.07 9.59 23.65
C LEU A 449 34.81 10.81 23.09
N ASN A 450 36.15 10.75 23.09
CA ASN A 450 36.98 11.72 22.37
C ASN A 450 36.90 11.52 20.86
N LYS A 451 37.17 12.58 20.09
CA LYS A 451 37.17 12.53 18.63
C LYS A 451 38.22 11.56 18.09
N ASN A 452 38.01 11.10 16.85
CA ASN A 452 39.00 10.36 16.05
C ASN A 452 39.55 9.12 16.77
N GLN A 453 38.66 8.25 17.25
CA GLN A 453 39.02 7.02 17.98
C GLN A 453 38.78 5.74 17.20
N PHE A 454 38.06 5.81 16.07
CA PHE A 454 37.68 4.62 15.31
C PHE A 454 37.93 4.82 13.82
N ASN A 455 38.50 3.81 13.16
CA ASN A 455 38.57 3.77 11.70
C ASN A 455 37.31 3.19 11.07
N ILE A 456 36.65 2.25 11.75
CA ILE A 456 35.51 1.52 11.22
C ILE A 456 34.46 1.35 12.32
N ALA A 457 33.21 1.62 11.99
CA ALA A 457 32.06 1.29 12.80
C ALA A 457 31.11 0.38 12.02
N ILE A 458 30.61 -0.66 12.68
CA ILE A 458 29.71 -1.64 12.07
C ILE A 458 28.49 -1.78 12.96
N THR A 459 27.30 -1.67 12.39
CA THR A 459 26.07 -1.85 13.16
C THR A 459 24.93 -2.44 12.33
N SER A 460 24.02 -3.11 13.03
CA SER A 460 22.67 -3.38 12.58
C SER A 460 21.75 -2.72 13.60
N PRO A 461 21.24 -1.50 13.33
CA PRO A 461 20.44 -0.76 14.30
C PRO A 461 19.15 -1.52 14.66
N PRO A 462 18.49 -1.16 15.77
CA PRO A 462 17.11 -1.57 16.01
C PRO A 462 16.18 -1.01 14.91
N TYR A 463 15.57 -1.86 14.09
CA TYR A 463 14.68 -1.41 13.01
C TYR A 463 13.34 -0.93 13.56
N TYR A 464 12.89 0.27 13.13
CA TYR A 464 11.67 0.93 13.58
C TYR A 464 10.50 -0.03 13.82
N ASN A 465 10.15 -0.28 15.08
CA ASN A 465 8.98 -1.07 15.48
C ASN A 465 8.89 -2.49 14.87
N ALA A 466 10.01 -3.04 14.38
CA ALA A 466 10.05 -4.36 13.74
C ALA A 466 10.15 -5.52 14.75
N ARG A 467 10.47 -5.20 16.01
CA ARG A 467 10.70 -6.13 17.12
C ARG A 467 10.14 -5.57 18.42
N ASP A 468 10.06 -6.39 19.47
CA ASP A 468 9.49 -5.97 20.76
C ASP A 468 10.40 -5.07 21.58
N TYR A 469 11.72 -5.15 21.37
CA TYR A 469 12.70 -4.28 22.00
C TYR A 469 12.87 -2.92 21.29
N SER A 470 12.20 -2.71 20.17
CA SER A 470 12.38 -1.56 19.30
C SER A 470 11.04 -0.82 19.22
N LYS A 471 10.88 0.26 19.98
CA LYS A 471 9.60 0.95 20.16
C LYS A 471 9.78 2.47 20.08
N TRP A 472 9.19 3.07 19.06
CA TRP A 472 9.02 4.52 18.91
C TRP A 472 7.56 4.83 18.59
N GLU A 473 7.09 5.99 19.06
CA GLU A 473 5.71 6.39 18.84
C GLU A 473 5.41 6.66 17.35
N ASN A 474 6.34 7.30 16.67
CA ASN A 474 6.28 7.61 15.24
C ASN A 474 7.68 7.52 14.60
N MET A 475 7.69 7.47 13.27
CA MET A 475 8.91 7.28 12.48
C MET A 475 9.85 8.50 12.50
N ILE A 476 9.35 9.71 12.74
CA ILE A 476 10.19 10.91 12.88
C ILE A 476 11.07 10.81 14.12
N LEU A 477 10.53 10.40 15.27
CA LEU A 477 11.31 10.20 16.49
C LEU A 477 12.41 9.13 16.30
N TYR A 478 12.10 8.06 15.59
CA TYR A 478 13.09 7.05 15.23
C TYR A 478 14.24 7.64 14.41
N PHE A 479 13.93 8.42 13.37
CA PHE A 479 14.96 9.05 12.55
C PHE A 479 15.82 10.03 13.35
N ILE A 480 15.21 10.81 14.24
CA ILE A 480 15.93 11.72 15.13
C ILE A 480 16.93 10.95 15.99
N ASP A 481 16.53 9.86 16.63
CA ASP A 481 17.44 9.05 17.44
C ASP A 481 18.58 8.44 16.62
N MET A 482 18.29 7.96 15.41
CA MET A 482 19.33 7.42 14.50
C MET A 482 20.30 8.52 14.06
N VAL A 483 19.81 9.73 13.77
CA VAL A 483 20.62 10.88 13.36
C VAL A 483 21.49 11.39 14.52
N ILE A 484 20.96 11.44 15.75
CA ILE A 484 21.75 11.80 16.94
C ILE A 484 22.88 10.79 17.14
N ASN A 485 22.56 9.49 17.09
CA ASN A 485 23.57 8.44 17.25
C ASN A 485 24.64 8.51 16.15
N ALA A 486 24.21 8.67 14.89
CA ALA A 486 25.12 8.79 13.76
C ALA A 486 25.96 10.07 13.79
N LYS A 487 25.42 11.20 14.26
CA LYS A 487 26.18 12.46 14.43
C LYS A 487 27.31 12.27 15.41
N TYR A 488 27.06 11.66 16.56
CA TYR A 488 28.12 11.41 17.53
C TYR A 488 29.14 10.43 16.97
N LEU A 489 28.71 9.37 16.29
CA LEU A 489 29.63 8.45 15.65
C LEU A 489 30.52 9.14 14.59
N TYR A 490 29.94 9.99 13.74
CA TYR A 490 30.66 10.77 12.73
C TYR A 490 31.80 11.56 13.38
N ASP A 491 31.57 12.18 14.54
CA ASP A 491 32.59 12.94 15.26
C ASP A 491 33.69 12.06 15.90
N LYS A 492 33.49 10.74 16.01
CA LYS A 492 34.47 9.79 16.59
C LYS A 492 35.19 8.96 15.56
N ILE A 493 34.69 8.91 14.33
CA ILE A 493 35.36 8.23 13.24
C ILE A 493 36.47 9.15 12.71
N GLU A 494 37.65 8.57 12.43
CA GLU A 494 38.75 9.28 11.79
C GLU A 494 38.41 9.69 10.35
N ASP A 495 39.13 10.69 9.81
CA ASP A 495 38.99 11.07 8.41
C ASP A 495 39.18 9.85 7.48
N ASN A 496 38.26 9.66 6.53
CA ASN A 496 38.17 8.49 5.63
C ASN A 496 37.81 7.15 6.31
N GLY A 497 37.37 7.17 7.56
CA GLY A 497 36.82 5.98 8.21
C GLY A 497 35.47 5.55 7.63
N TYR A 498 35.08 4.31 7.90
CA TYR A 498 33.88 3.69 7.31
C TYR A 498 32.80 3.43 8.36
N TYR A 499 31.54 3.76 8.01
CA TYR A 499 30.38 3.35 8.78
C TYR A 499 29.53 2.33 8.00
N VAL A 500 29.61 1.07 8.40
CA VAL A 500 28.83 -0.03 7.82
C VAL A 500 27.49 -0.16 8.56
N TYR A 501 26.43 0.38 7.96
CA TYR A 501 25.08 0.43 8.55
C TYR A 501 24.12 -0.56 7.86
N ASN A 502 23.85 -1.69 8.51
CA ASN A 502 22.99 -2.74 7.98
C ASN A 502 21.51 -2.46 8.27
N ILE A 503 20.81 -1.78 7.36
CA ILE A 503 19.38 -1.48 7.43
C ILE A 503 18.63 -2.08 6.24
N SER A 504 17.40 -2.52 6.47
CA SER A 504 16.48 -2.93 5.42
C SER A 504 15.14 -2.22 5.58
N ASP A 505 14.43 -2.10 4.46
CA ASP A 505 13.07 -1.55 4.46
C ASP A 505 12.09 -2.49 5.14
N ILE A 506 11.07 -1.93 5.80
CA ILE A 506 10.11 -2.68 6.61
C ILE A 506 8.69 -2.32 6.26
N VAL A 507 7.72 -3.19 6.59
CA VAL A 507 6.30 -2.85 6.50
C VAL A 507 5.77 -2.46 7.87
N ALA A 508 5.61 -1.16 8.11
CA ALA A 508 5.22 -0.61 9.41
C ALA A 508 4.23 0.56 9.26
N MET A 509 3.54 0.87 10.37
CA MET A 509 2.74 2.09 10.51
C MET A 509 3.68 3.23 10.89
N ASP A 510 3.86 4.23 10.01
CA ASP A 510 4.78 5.35 10.30
C ASP A 510 4.32 6.26 11.45
N ASN A 511 3.01 6.31 11.67
CA ASN A 511 2.34 7.17 12.65
C ASN A 511 2.74 8.65 12.61
N ILE A 512 3.22 9.17 11.47
CA ILE A 512 3.67 10.56 11.36
C ILE A 512 2.47 11.50 11.42
N TYR A 513 1.50 11.30 10.54
CA TYR A 513 0.32 12.18 10.41
C TYR A 513 -0.96 11.58 11.02
N VAL A 514 -1.00 10.26 11.24
CA VAL A 514 -2.17 9.56 11.80
C VAL A 514 -1.73 8.35 12.60
N LYS A 515 -2.25 8.19 13.82
CA LYS A 515 -1.98 7.02 14.68
C LYS A 515 -2.97 5.87 14.39
N SER A 516 -2.90 5.24 13.21
CA SER A 516 -3.81 4.13 12.85
C SER A 516 -3.26 3.20 11.76
N LYS A 517 -3.93 2.06 11.53
CA LYS A 517 -3.57 1.10 10.47
C LYS A 517 -3.53 1.68 9.05
N MET A 518 -4.11 2.86 8.82
CA MET A 518 -4.12 3.48 7.49
C MET A 518 -2.72 3.93 7.02
N CYS A 519 -1.79 4.20 7.92
CA CYS A 519 -0.40 4.55 7.55
C CYS A 519 0.52 3.33 7.37
N LYS A 520 -0.02 2.10 7.38
CA LYS A 520 0.78 0.90 7.14
C LYS A 520 1.22 0.84 5.68
N LYS A 521 2.52 1.03 5.43
CA LYS A 521 3.17 0.91 4.10
C LYS A 521 4.58 0.34 4.23
N ARG A 522 5.24 0.06 3.09
CA ARG A 522 6.68 -0.24 3.06
C ARG A 522 7.42 1.08 3.33
N GLN A 523 8.23 1.12 4.37
CA GLN A 523 8.98 2.28 4.81
C GLN A 523 10.42 2.14 4.28
N MET A 524 10.88 3.15 3.53
CA MET A 524 12.20 3.18 2.91
C MET A 524 13.30 3.60 3.91
N LEU A 525 13.47 2.83 5.00
CA LEU A 525 14.44 3.15 6.04
C LEU A 525 15.84 3.34 5.46
N SER A 526 16.21 2.52 4.47
CA SER A 526 17.49 2.60 3.77
C SER A 526 17.69 3.97 3.09
N SER A 527 16.75 4.40 2.25
CA SER A 527 16.82 5.69 1.55
C SER A 527 16.84 6.88 2.52
N TYR A 528 16.03 6.83 3.58
CA TYR A 528 16.03 7.88 4.61
C TYR A 528 17.37 7.93 5.37
N SER A 529 17.94 6.79 5.74
CA SER A 529 19.25 6.72 6.38
C SER A 529 20.35 7.30 5.50
N VAL A 530 20.41 6.94 4.22
CA VAL A 530 21.39 7.50 3.26
C VAL A 530 21.25 9.02 3.19
N VAL A 531 20.03 9.52 3.03
CA VAL A 531 19.78 10.97 2.97
C VAL A 531 20.19 11.66 4.27
N PHE A 532 19.77 11.17 5.43
CA PHE A 532 20.05 11.86 6.68
C PHE A 532 21.51 11.77 7.11
N PHE A 533 22.19 10.66 6.82
CA PHE A 533 23.62 10.54 7.10
C PHE A 533 24.45 11.42 6.15
N SER A 534 24.01 11.60 4.90
CA SER A 534 24.64 12.59 3.99
C SER A 534 24.51 14.04 4.48
N LEU A 535 23.45 14.37 5.26
CA LEU A 535 23.34 15.68 5.91
C LEU A 535 24.32 15.87 7.07
N LEU A 536 24.87 14.78 7.61
CA LEU A 536 25.89 14.80 8.66
C LEU A 536 27.32 14.91 8.10
N GLY A 537 27.53 14.49 6.84
CA GLY A 537 28.83 14.51 6.17
C GLY A 537 29.40 13.13 5.81
N PHE A 538 28.69 12.04 6.14
CA PHE A 538 29.00 10.70 5.60
C PHE A 538 28.72 10.67 4.09
#